data_AF-A0A941F5H7-F1
#
_entry.id   AF-A0A941F5H7-F1
#
_cell.length_a   1.000
_cell.length_b   1.000
_cell.length_c   1.000
_cell.angle_alpha   90.00
_cell.angle_beta   90.00
_cell.angle_gamma   90.00
#
_symmetry.space_group_name_H-M   'P 1'
#
loop_
_entity.id
_entity.type
_entity.pdbx_description
1 polymer ?
#
loop_
_entity_poly.entity_id
_entity_poly.type
_entity_poly.pdbx_seq_one_letter_code
_entity_poly.pdbx_strand_id
1 'polypeptide(L)'
;MKKLYNYRFTILSAVFAAFMMVGFVSCEDDETSGPWDTNALDALIVEAESLIANSEEGGSPGDFKPGAIKELQECVDWCKWKINNSDSQDDIVDATNKLQIYINKFKTNTVALAIPWIKQTPDTYIQISDNIKPVLDEAWTIEIECYIIDLNTRGYSNNLFSCEQSGPDSGFGVRYFSDGNVQIVVGNNNWVDTGGQAGAGTLKAGEWMHVAMTNDGSTQVLYVNGIEKAVNNNTHLLAADKPFVIGNSPMWTDRVCNTMVRDLKVWKGVRTAQQIADNKDADMKGDEAGLEMYFPLVTDLGDSFTDVSGNYTAKLIGDIQWQLDGTPPEITLDYTPLNEAIAELEAFKADVTEGTNDGDYPVGTIAYIDELIAEGNTAKENANRQDEIDGKASQLTSKIVTINKMLVADAVGIFVDREDKDAVGLRITPNYTPQGDYTVEFDVKVRSLFGYGTGEFFNNGEYGVWVYGYQELTEENVLASGGLWNFTNAGNGWQGPKTNPLVMKTGEWQHVALVHDNTARTTKIFVDGVEEAVFEDIGAPNVSGWGEMWLGNGWGKMDGYIKDFRLWDVARDAADLDAEITGTEPGLNAYFPLDKVAGVKFEDVTGNYKGEMRGISWNK
;
A
#
# COMPACT_ATOMS: atom_id res chain seq x y z
N MET A 1 5.22 -38.13 13.75
CA MET A 1 6.45 -38.13 12.93
C MET A 1 6.63 -36.73 12.36
N LYS A 2 7.77 -36.11 12.71
CA LYS A 2 8.42 -34.89 12.17
C LYS A 2 7.54 -33.78 11.55
N LYS A 3 7.38 -32.69 12.31
CA LYS A 3 7.10 -31.32 11.80
C LYS A 3 8.42 -30.66 11.39
N LEU A 4 8.41 -29.99 10.24
CA LEU A 4 9.49 -29.12 9.76
C LEU A 4 9.52 -27.78 10.51
N TYR A 5 10.73 -27.25 10.62
CA TYR A 5 11.14 -26.03 11.32
C TYR A 5 10.90 -24.76 10.50
N ASN A 6 10.35 -23.73 11.15
CA ASN A 6 10.49 -22.32 10.77
C ASN A 6 11.77 -21.77 11.42
N TYR A 7 12.63 -21.11 10.65
CA TYR A 7 13.72 -20.29 11.18
C TYR A 7 13.21 -18.87 11.48
N ARG A 8 13.24 -18.46 12.74
CA ARG A 8 13.27 -17.05 13.15
C ARG A 8 14.58 -16.82 13.91
N PHE A 9 15.42 -15.94 13.37
CA PHE A 9 16.61 -15.42 14.03
C PHE A 9 16.18 -14.59 15.25
N THR A 10 16.72 -14.90 16.42
CA THR A 10 16.69 -14.06 17.60
C THR A 10 18.13 -14.02 18.09
N ILE A 11 18.83 -12.91 17.83
CA ILE A 11 20.12 -12.63 18.45
C ILE A 11 19.81 -11.75 19.65
N LEU A 12 19.66 -12.38 20.81
CA LEU A 12 19.88 -11.72 22.09
C LEU A 12 21.00 -12.48 22.78
N SER A 13 22.08 -11.75 22.98
CA SER A 13 23.34 -12.10 23.63
C SER A 13 23.09 -12.62 25.04
N ALA A 14 23.44 -13.88 25.28
CA ALA A 14 23.58 -14.43 26.63
C ALA A 14 24.91 -15.20 26.71
N VAL A 15 25.79 -14.63 27.54
CA VAL A 15 26.98 -15.19 28.19
C VAL A 15 26.92 -16.71 28.38
N PHE A 16 27.99 -17.44 28.02
CA PHE A 16 28.62 -18.44 28.91
C PHE A 16 29.99 -18.88 28.40
N ALA A 17 30.96 -18.85 29.31
CA ALA A 17 32.37 -19.18 29.12
C ALA A 17 32.58 -20.64 28.70
N ALA A 18 33.45 -20.84 27.71
CA ALA A 18 34.07 -22.14 27.44
C ALA A 18 35.44 -22.19 28.15
N PHE A 19 35.46 -22.70 29.38
CA PHE A 19 36.66 -23.27 29.99
C PHE A 19 36.68 -24.77 29.63
N MET A 20 37.68 -25.23 28.87
CA MET A 20 37.92 -26.66 28.69
C MET A 20 39.41 -26.99 28.93
N MET A 21 39.64 -27.48 30.14
CA MET A 21 40.63 -28.47 30.61
C MET A 21 41.99 -28.64 29.89
N VAL A 22 43.02 -28.14 30.58
CA VAL A 22 44.20 -28.85 31.13
C VAL A 22 44.58 -30.20 30.50
N GLY A 23 45.74 -30.22 29.83
CA GLY A 23 46.61 -31.39 29.75
C GLY A 23 47.81 -31.20 30.70
N PHE A 24 47.92 -32.06 31.71
CA PHE A 24 49.08 -32.12 32.61
C PHE A 24 50.28 -32.74 31.90
N VAL A 25 51.41 -32.02 31.89
CA VAL A 25 52.76 -32.61 31.99
C VAL A 25 53.54 -31.79 33.03
N SER A 26 54.24 -32.51 33.90
CA SER A 26 54.78 -32.15 35.20
C SER A 26 56.12 -31.40 35.18
N CYS A 27 56.33 -30.62 36.25
CA CYS A 27 57.60 -30.05 36.79
C CYS A 27 58.32 -29.09 35.83
N GLU A 28 58.49 -27.82 36.13
CA GLU A 28 59.04 -27.23 37.37
C GLU A 28 58.27 -25.98 37.81
N ASP A 29 58.22 -25.75 39.13
CA ASP A 29 57.87 -24.47 39.73
C ASP A 29 58.88 -23.43 39.25
N ASP A 30 58.49 -22.63 38.28
CA ASP A 30 58.97 -21.26 38.15
C ASP A 30 57.73 -20.39 38.16
N GLU A 31 57.34 -19.93 39.34
CA GLU A 31 56.59 -18.67 39.45
C GLU A 31 57.47 -17.60 38.82
N THR A 32 57.30 -17.36 37.51
CA THR A 32 57.82 -16.16 36.87
C THR A 32 56.95 -14.97 37.28
N SER A 33 56.79 -14.73 38.57
CA SER A 33 56.33 -13.43 39.08
C SER A 33 57.54 -12.49 39.11
N GLY A 34 57.89 -11.93 37.96
CA GLY A 34 58.83 -10.82 37.87
C GLY A 34 58.09 -9.49 38.07
N PRO A 35 58.77 -8.41 38.50
CA PRO A 35 58.23 -7.07 38.35
C PRO A 35 58.12 -6.77 36.84
N TRP A 36 56.92 -6.92 36.27
CA TRP A 36 56.65 -6.56 34.89
C TRP A 36 56.77 -5.05 34.69
N ASP A 37 57.23 -4.61 33.53
CA ASP A 37 57.19 -3.20 33.18
C ASP A 37 55.75 -2.80 32.86
N THR A 38 55.12 -2.11 33.80
CA THR A 38 53.73 -1.65 33.70
C THR A 38 53.62 -0.18 33.33
N ASN A 39 54.73 0.55 33.16
CA ASN A 39 54.71 2.01 33.06
C ASN A 39 53.75 2.54 31.98
N ALA A 40 53.70 1.88 30.82
CA ALA A 40 52.79 2.24 29.72
C ALA A 40 51.33 1.95 30.06
N LEU A 41 51.05 0.80 30.69
CA LEU A 41 49.71 0.42 31.14
C LEU A 41 49.22 1.35 32.25
N ASP A 42 50.07 1.64 33.23
CA ASP A 42 49.78 2.55 34.35
C ASP A 42 49.46 3.97 33.84
N ALA A 43 50.20 4.45 32.84
CA ALA A 43 49.91 5.74 32.22
C ALA A 43 48.53 5.76 31.53
N LEU A 44 48.16 4.69 30.82
CA LEU A 44 46.84 4.58 30.19
C LEU A 44 45.72 4.39 31.21
N ILE A 45 45.96 3.70 32.34
CA ILE A 45 44.99 3.60 33.43
C ILE A 45 44.69 4.99 34.00
N VAL A 46 45.71 5.80 34.26
CA VAL A 46 45.54 7.18 34.75
C VAL A 46 44.78 8.03 33.72
N GLU A 47 45.08 7.89 32.43
CA GLU A 47 44.34 8.57 31.37
C GLU A 47 42.86 8.15 31.35
N ALA A 48 42.58 6.85 31.37
CA ALA A 48 41.22 6.31 31.34
C ALA A 48 40.42 6.72 32.58
N GLU A 49 41.00 6.68 33.78
CA GLU A 49 40.36 7.15 35.01
C GLU A 49 40.08 8.65 34.98
N SER A 50 41.00 9.44 34.41
CA SER A 50 40.79 10.88 34.20
C SER A 50 39.67 11.14 33.20
N LEU A 51 39.60 10.38 32.10
CA LEU A 51 38.48 10.45 31.16
C LEU A 51 37.16 10.13 31.84
N ILE A 52 37.08 9.02 32.58
CA ILE A 52 35.90 8.59 33.34
C ILE A 52 35.44 9.68 34.31
N ALA A 53 36.37 10.26 35.09
CA ALA A 53 36.04 11.23 36.12
C ALA A 53 35.56 12.59 35.57
N ASN A 54 35.99 12.95 34.36
CA ASN A 54 35.72 14.26 33.74
C ASN A 54 34.68 14.18 32.60
N SER A 55 34.09 13.01 32.37
CA SER A 55 33.11 12.79 31.32
C SER A 55 31.71 12.71 31.91
N GLU A 56 30.74 13.25 31.18
CA GLU A 56 29.32 13.12 31.49
C GLU A 56 28.67 12.21 30.43
N GLU A 57 27.93 11.20 30.90
CA GLU A 57 27.04 10.43 30.03
C GLU A 57 25.70 11.13 29.97
N GLY A 58 25.14 11.21 28.77
CA GLY A 58 23.89 11.90 28.59
C GLY A 58 23.35 11.74 27.19
N GLY A 59 22.25 12.45 26.94
CA GLY A 59 21.63 12.56 25.63
C GLY A 59 21.95 13.89 24.94
N SER A 60 22.86 14.73 25.46
CA SER A 60 23.16 16.01 24.82
C SER A 60 24.26 15.85 23.77
N PRO A 61 24.25 16.64 22.69
CA PRO A 61 25.34 16.63 21.71
C PRO A 61 26.69 16.90 22.37
N GLY A 62 27.64 16.00 22.16
CA GLY A 62 28.96 16.05 22.79
C GLY A 62 29.10 15.28 24.11
N ASP A 63 27.99 14.86 24.75
CA ASP A 63 28.03 13.91 25.88
C ASP A 63 28.57 12.55 25.39
N PHE A 64 29.04 11.71 26.31
CA PHE A 64 29.33 10.31 25.98
C PHE A 64 28.04 9.48 26.01
N LYS A 65 27.92 8.50 25.10
CA LYS A 65 26.72 7.66 25.05
C LYS A 65 26.52 6.89 26.37
N PRO A 66 25.28 6.68 26.83
CA PRO A 66 25.00 5.90 28.04
C PRO A 66 25.69 4.52 28.03
N GLY A 67 26.41 4.19 29.10
CA GLY A 67 27.19 2.96 29.25
C GLY A 67 28.64 3.02 28.74
N ALA A 68 29.08 4.10 28.08
CA ALA A 68 30.47 4.29 27.65
C ALA A 68 31.47 4.33 28.82
N ILE A 69 31.14 5.06 29.89
CA ILE A 69 31.92 5.15 31.14
C ILE A 69 32.01 3.78 31.78
N LYS A 70 30.87 3.06 31.87
CA LYS A 70 30.85 1.71 32.46
C LYS A 70 31.74 0.75 31.68
N GLU A 71 31.67 0.75 30.35
CA GLU A 71 32.49 -0.11 29.51
C GLU A 71 33.99 0.20 29.64
N LEU A 72 34.38 1.48 29.69
CA LEU A 72 35.77 1.86 29.92
C LEU A 72 36.23 1.48 31.34
N GLN A 73 35.39 1.66 32.35
CA GLN A 73 35.67 1.28 33.74
C GLN A 73 35.89 -0.24 33.88
N GLU A 74 35.06 -1.06 33.25
CA GLU A 74 35.23 -2.52 33.24
C GLU A 74 36.56 -2.95 32.59
N CYS A 75 37.00 -2.23 31.55
CA CYS A 75 38.31 -2.47 30.93
C CYS A 75 39.47 -2.03 31.85
N VAL A 76 39.35 -0.89 32.54
CA VAL A 76 40.33 -0.42 33.53
C VAL A 76 40.46 -1.42 34.68
N ASP A 77 39.35 -1.91 35.22
CA ASP A 77 39.33 -2.88 36.31
C ASP A 77 39.99 -4.20 35.89
N TRP A 78 39.72 -4.67 34.67
CA TRP A 78 40.38 -5.84 34.11
C TRP A 78 41.89 -5.64 33.93
N CYS A 79 42.34 -4.45 33.50
CA CYS A 79 43.77 -4.14 33.36
C CYS A 79 44.48 -4.12 34.71
N LYS A 80 43.87 -3.53 35.75
CA LYS A 80 44.39 -3.55 37.13
C LYS A 80 44.47 -4.97 37.70
N TRP A 81 43.49 -5.81 37.38
CA TRP A 81 43.54 -7.22 37.75
C TRP A 81 44.70 -7.91 37.04
N LYS A 82 44.92 -7.66 35.74
CA LYS A 82 46.02 -8.23 34.96
C LYS A 82 47.40 -7.90 35.52
N ILE A 83 47.63 -6.66 35.96
CA ILE A 83 48.92 -6.27 36.61
C ILE A 83 49.33 -7.21 37.75
N ASN A 84 48.35 -7.72 38.51
CA ASN A 84 48.59 -8.58 39.67
C ASN A 84 48.48 -10.09 39.36
N ASN A 85 48.04 -10.46 38.15
CA ASN A 85 47.71 -11.84 37.76
C ASN A 85 48.23 -12.20 36.36
N SER A 86 49.32 -11.55 35.93
CA SER A 86 49.99 -11.84 34.67
C SER A 86 51.13 -12.82 34.87
N ASP A 87 51.21 -13.80 33.97
CA ASP A 87 52.26 -14.82 33.95
C ASP A 87 53.41 -14.43 33.01
N SER A 88 53.26 -13.33 32.25
CA SER A 88 54.24 -12.84 31.27
C SER A 88 54.20 -11.31 31.06
N GLN A 89 55.29 -10.76 30.49
CA GLN A 89 55.31 -9.37 30.01
C GLN A 89 54.36 -9.16 28.82
N ASP A 90 54.17 -10.18 27.98
CA ASP A 90 53.27 -10.12 26.83
C ASP A 90 51.81 -9.92 27.27
N ASP A 91 51.39 -10.50 28.40
CA ASP A 91 50.07 -10.23 29.01
C ASP A 91 49.88 -8.74 29.33
N ILE A 92 50.94 -8.06 29.81
CA ILE A 92 50.91 -6.63 30.13
C ILE A 92 50.86 -5.80 28.85
N VAL A 93 51.60 -6.19 27.81
CA VAL A 93 51.55 -5.54 26.49
C VAL A 93 50.16 -5.68 25.86
N ASP A 94 49.55 -6.87 25.94
CA ASP A 94 48.19 -7.11 25.45
C ASP A 94 47.15 -6.30 26.22
N ALA A 95 47.29 -6.20 27.55
CA ALA A 95 46.43 -5.35 28.35
C ALA A 95 46.58 -3.86 27.98
N THR A 96 47.81 -3.41 27.71
CA THR A 96 48.10 -2.05 27.23
C THR A 96 47.40 -1.77 25.89
N ASN A 97 47.53 -2.68 24.93
CA ASN A 97 46.88 -2.56 23.62
C ASN A 97 45.35 -2.53 23.74
N LYS A 98 44.79 -3.41 24.58
CA LYS A 98 43.34 -3.45 24.82
C LYS A 98 42.84 -2.15 25.44
N LEU A 99 43.50 -1.64 26.49
CA LEU A 99 43.08 -0.39 27.12
C LEU A 99 43.16 0.79 26.14
N GLN A 100 44.21 0.85 25.31
CA GLN A 100 44.32 1.87 24.27
C GLN A 100 43.16 1.83 23.27
N ILE A 101 42.71 0.64 22.84
CA ILE A 101 41.54 0.46 21.98
C ILE A 101 40.28 0.99 22.66
N TYR A 102 40.09 0.69 23.95
CA TYR A 102 38.92 1.13 24.70
C TYR A 102 38.94 2.64 24.98
N ILE A 103 40.10 3.24 25.24
CA ILE A 103 40.25 4.70 25.33
C ILE A 103 39.89 5.37 23.99
N ASN A 104 40.40 4.83 22.88
CA ASN A 104 40.09 5.36 21.55
C ASN A 104 38.60 5.23 21.22
N LYS A 105 37.99 4.07 21.56
CA LYS A 105 36.55 3.84 21.45
C LYS A 105 35.78 4.84 22.29
N PHE A 106 36.18 5.05 23.55
CA PHE A 106 35.52 5.99 24.46
C PHE A 106 35.53 7.40 23.88
N LYS A 107 36.70 7.91 23.46
CA LYS A 107 36.87 9.27 22.91
C LYS A 107 36.02 9.56 21.66
N THR A 108 35.67 8.54 20.88
CA THR A 108 34.82 8.69 19.69
C THR A 108 33.36 8.29 19.94
N ASN A 109 33.04 7.78 21.14
CA ASN A 109 31.69 7.38 21.53
C ASN A 109 30.90 8.56 22.12
N THR A 110 30.94 9.68 21.41
CA THR A 110 30.16 10.87 21.74
C THR A 110 28.82 10.87 21.00
N VAL A 111 27.88 11.60 21.58
CA VAL A 111 26.52 11.79 21.07
C VAL A 111 26.56 12.80 19.91
N ALA A 112 26.25 12.34 18.69
CA ALA A 112 26.18 13.19 17.50
C ALA A 112 24.80 13.83 17.35
N LEU A 113 24.73 15.00 16.71
CA LEU A 113 23.44 15.59 16.34
C LEU A 113 22.75 14.72 15.29
N ALA A 114 21.58 14.21 15.63
CA ALA A 114 20.78 13.36 14.75
C ALA A 114 19.29 13.58 14.99
N ILE A 115 18.50 13.52 13.92
CA ILE A 115 17.09 13.85 13.93
C ILE A 115 16.31 12.63 13.42
N PRO A 116 15.20 12.24 14.07
CA PRO A 116 14.44 11.08 13.64
C PRO A 116 13.76 11.38 12.31
N TRP A 117 14.10 10.59 11.31
CA TRP A 117 13.45 10.56 10.01
C TRP A 117 12.36 9.49 10.01
N ILE A 118 11.11 9.94 10.02
CA ILE A 118 9.92 9.11 9.85
C ILE A 118 9.80 8.81 8.35
N LYS A 119 10.09 7.57 7.96
CA LYS A 119 9.97 7.14 6.57
C LYS A 119 8.52 6.78 6.25
N GLN A 120 8.14 7.01 4.99
CA GLN A 120 6.79 6.80 4.49
C GLN A 120 6.43 5.32 4.26
N THR A 121 6.56 4.50 5.30
CA THR A 121 6.16 3.08 5.33
C THR A 121 4.93 2.89 6.23
N PRO A 122 4.03 1.94 5.93
CA PRO A 122 2.87 1.68 6.78
C PRO A 122 3.26 1.42 8.23
N ASP A 123 2.40 1.84 9.16
CA ASP A 123 2.57 1.63 10.61
C ASP A 123 3.80 2.33 11.23
N THR A 124 4.40 3.31 10.55
CA THR A 124 5.56 4.04 11.06
C THR A 124 5.17 5.36 11.72
N TYR A 125 5.56 5.57 12.98
CA TYR A 125 5.31 6.79 13.76
C TYR A 125 6.10 6.86 15.07
N ILE A 126 6.23 8.05 15.65
CA ILE A 126 6.70 8.22 17.02
C ILE A 126 5.49 8.22 17.95
N GLN A 127 5.40 7.27 18.87
CA GLN A 127 4.31 7.15 19.82
C GLN A 127 4.65 7.84 21.15
N ILE A 128 3.76 8.71 21.62
CA ILE A 128 3.89 9.38 22.93
C ILE A 128 3.12 8.57 24.00
N SER A 129 3.62 8.55 25.23
CA SER A 129 2.98 7.86 26.35
C SER A 129 1.62 8.45 26.72
N ASP A 130 0.69 7.56 27.07
CA ASP A 130 -0.72 7.89 27.33
C ASP A 130 -0.95 8.87 28.49
N ASN A 131 0.03 9.07 29.37
CA ASN A 131 -0.07 10.06 30.44
C ASN A 131 -0.10 11.52 29.93
N ILE A 132 0.10 11.77 28.63
CA ILE A 132 -0.14 13.08 27.99
C ILE A 132 -1.64 13.37 27.78
N LYS A 133 -2.49 12.33 27.71
CA LYS A 133 -3.93 12.47 27.37
C LYS A 133 -4.68 13.47 28.26
N PRO A 134 -4.46 13.53 29.60
CA PRO A 134 -5.09 14.54 30.44
C PRO A 134 -4.76 15.99 30.06
N VAL A 135 -3.56 16.26 29.51
CA VAL A 135 -3.21 17.59 28.99
C VAL A 135 -3.99 17.88 27.70
N LEU A 136 -4.14 16.87 26.85
CA LEU A 136 -4.85 16.99 25.57
C LEU A 136 -6.38 17.04 25.71
N ASP A 137 -6.91 16.74 26.90
CA ASP A 137 -8.33 16.87 27.27
C ASP A 137 -8.69 18.26 27.81
N GLU A 138 -7.72 19.16 27.93
CA GLU A 138 -7.91 20.57 28.29
C GLU A 138 -7.62 21.48 27.07
N ALA A 139 -7.43 22.78 27.30
CA ALA A 139 -6.87 23.68 26.31
C ALA A 139 -5.35 23.44 26.18
N TRP A 140 -4.82 23.43 24.95
CA TRP A 140 -3.42 23.08 24.69
C TRP A 140 -2.87 23.75 23.44
N THR A 141 -1.54 23.67 23.29
CA THR A 141 -0.82 24.02 22.06
C THR A 141 0.20 22.93 21.75
N ILE A 142 0.22 22.43 20.52
CA ILE A 142 1.24 21.48 20.03
C ILE A 142 2.07 22.19 18.97
N GLU A 143 3.39 22.08 19.05
CA GLU A 143 4.33 22.63 18.07
C GLU A 143 5.37 21.57 17.67
N ILE A 144 5.75 21.56 16.39
CA ILE A 144 6.88 20.79 15.86
C ILE A 144 7.64 21.62 14.84
N GLU A 145 8.94 21.34 14.69
CA GLU A 145 9.70 21.63 13.48
C GLU A 145 9.72 20.38 12.61
N CYS A 146 9.38 20.51 11.33
CA CYS A 146 9.43 19.41 10.39
C CYS A 146 10.20 19.78 9.12
N TYR A 147 11.04 18.87 8.66
CA TYR A 147 11.65 18.91 7.34
C TYR A 147 10.97 17.85 6.49
N ILE A 148 10.14 18.29 5.55
CA ILE A 148 9.41 17.39 4.67
C ILE A 148 10.34 16.97 3.53
N ILE A 149 10.58 15.66 3.38
CA ILE A 149 11.47 15.13 2.34
C ILE A 149 10.81 15.27 0.97
N ASP A 150 9.54 14.88 0.89
CA ASP A 150 8.69 15.04 -0.28
C ASP A 150 7.22 15.14 0.13
N LEU A 151 6.39 15.67 -0.77
CA LEU A 151 4.96 15.90 -0.50
C LEU A 151 4.07 14.71 -0.87
N ASN A 152 4.59 13.65 -1.50
CA ASN A 152 3.76 12.58 -2.04
C ASN A 152 2.93 11.91 -0.93
N THR A 153 1.71 11.51 -1.23
CA THR A 153 0.82 10.83 -0.30
C THR A 153 0.81 9.33 -0.55
N ARG A 154 0.89 8.51 0.51
CA ARG A 154 0.73 7.05 0.43
C ARG A 154 -0.72 6.63 0.36
N GLY A 155 -1.46 6.91 1.42
CA GLY A 155 -2.90 6.78 1.44
C GLY A 155 -3.57 8.10 1.04
N TYR A 156 -4.63 8.40 1.78
CA TYR A 156 -5.43 9.60 1.58
C TYR A 156 -4.69 10.92 1.87
N SER A 157 -3.78 10.94 2.85
CA SER A 157 -3.07 12.13 3.33
C SER A 157 -1.79 11.74 4.07
N ASN A 158 -1.00 12.73 4.51
CA ASN A 158 0.16 12.54 5.39
C ASN A 158 -0.06 13.26 6.72
N ASN A 159 -0.11 12.56 7.85
CA ASN A 159 -0.32 13.17 9.16
C ASN A 159 1.02 13.61 9.78
N LEU A 160 1.12 14.86 10.22
CA LEU A 160 2.28 15.35 10.98
C LEU A 160 2.20 14.96 12.44
N PHE A 161 1.02 15.10 13.05
CA PHE A 161 0.73 14.57 14.37
C PHE A 161 -0.78 14.36 14.51
N SER A 162 -1.17 13.33 15.25
CA SER A 162 -2.58 13.01 15.45
C SER A 162 -2.82 12.18 16.71
N CYS A 163 -4.04 12.27 17.21
CA CYS A 163 -4.61 11.37 18.20
C CYS A 163 -6.05 11.14 17.76
N GLU A 164 -6.28 10.09 16.96
CA GLU A 164 -7.55 9.88 16.24
C GLU A 164 -8.03 8.43 16.33
N GLN A 165 -9.35 8.23 16.36
CA GLN A 165 -9.97 6.91 16.37
C GLN A 165 -11.14 6.84 15.38
N SER A 166 -11.52 5.64 14.96
CA SER A 166 -12.79 5.40 14.27
C SER A 166 -13.69 4.48 15.09
N GLY A 167 -14.98 4.81 15.14
CA GLY A 167 -16.01 4.07 15.89
C GLY A 167 -15.99 4.30 17.41
N PRO A 168 -16.49 5.45 17.92
CA PRO A 168 -16.98 6.63 17.19
C PRO A 168 -15.82 7.50 16.68
N ASP A 169 -16.02 8.17 15.54
CA ASP A 169 -15.02 9.10 14.99
C ASP A 169 -14.73 10.22 15.98
N SER A 170 -13.53 10.24 16.54
CA SER A 170 -13.12 11.18 17.57
C SER A 170 -11.61 11.47 17.51
N GLY A 171 -11.22 12.58 18.12
CA GLY A 171 -9.82 13.01 18.20
C GLY A 171 -9.47 14.13 17.22
N PHE A 172 -8.19 14.31 16.95
CA PHE A 172 -7.67 15.38 16.10
C PHE A 172 -6.44 14.94 15.30
N GLY A 173 -6.11 15.71 14.26
CA GLY A 173 -4.84 15.61 13.56
C GLY A 173 -4.52 16.86 12.74
N VAL A 174 -3.23 17.02 12.43
CA VAL A 174 -2.75 17.92 11.37
C VAL A 174 -2.23 17.05 10.23
N ARG A 175 -2.76 17.24 9.03
CA ARG A 175 -2.42 16.43 7.85
C ARG A 175 -2.16 17.28 6.62
N TYR A 176 -1.32 16.80 5.70
CA TYR A 176 -1.00 17.47 4.45
C TYR A 176 -1.14 16.56 3.23
N PHE A 177 -1.13 17.18 2.05
CA PHE A 177 -1.35 16.53 0.75
C PHE A 177 -0.22 16.83 -0.24
N SER A 178 -0.27 16.18 -1.41
CA SER A 178 0.74 16.28 -2.46
C SER A 178 0.91 17.67 -3.07
N ASP A 179 -0.11 18.53 -2.95
CA ASP A 179 -0.06 19.92 -3.40
C ASP A 179 0.51 20.88 -2.33
N GLY A 180 0.90 20.37 -1.16
CA GLY A 180 1.39 21.16 -0.03
C GLY A 180 0.28 21.85 0.78
N ASN A 181 -0.99 21.58 0.52
CA ASN A 181 -2.08 22.02 1.40
C ASN A 181 -2.01 21.25 2.73
N VAL A 182 -2.29 21.94 3.85
CA VAL A 182 -2.29 21.38 5.20
C VAL A 182 -3.61 21.71 5.91
N GLN A 183 -4.12 20.77 6.70
CA GLN A 183 -5.45 20.84 7.30
C GLN A 183 -5.42 20.43 8.76
N ILE A 184 -6.34 21.03 9.52
CA ILE A 184 -6.81 20.47 10.79
C ILE A 184 -7.93 19.49 10.47
N VAL A 185 -7.92 18.31 11.11
CA VAL A 185 -9.02 17.35 11.08
C VAL A 185 -9.45 17.03 12.51
N VAL A 186 -10.77 16.97 12.75
CA VAL A 186 -11.37 16.70 14.05
C VAL A 186 -12.50 15.70 13.91
N GLY A 187 -12.56 14.73 14.82
CA GLY A 187 -13.64 13.77 14.93
C GLY A 187 -14.68 14.20 15.96
N ASN A 188 -15.96 14.26 15.55
CA ASN A 188 -17.10 14.48 16.45
C ASN A 188 -18.31 13.63 16.01
N ASN A 189 -18.18 12.31 16.09
CA ASN A 189 -19.06 11.29 15.48
C ASN A 189 -19.09 11.31 13.93
N ASN A 190 -18.34 12.24 13.33
CA ASN A 190 -17.98 12.31 11.93
C ASN A 190 -16.68 13.14 11.83
N TRP A 191 -15.92 12.96 10.75
CA TRP A 191 -14.72 13.73 10.48
C TRP A 191 -15.06 15.09 9.84
N VAL A 192 -14.52 16.15 10.41
CA VAL A 192 -14.61 17.52 9.89
C VAL A 192 -13.20 18.09 9.76
N ASP A 193 -12.92 18.70 8.61
CA ASP A 193 -11.64 19.35 8.34
C ASP A 193 -11.82 20.81 7.90
N THR A 194 -10.72 21.55 7.89
CA THR A 194 -10.67 22.94 7.44
C THR A 194 -10.75 23.11 5.91
N GLY A 195 -10.85 22.02 5.15
CA GLY A 195 -10.80 22.06 3.69
C GLY A 195 -9.52 22.68 3.13
N GLY A 196 -9.59 23.30 1.97
CA GLY A 196 -8.43 23.96 1.32
C GLY A 196 -8.03 25.31 1.90
N GLN A 197 -8.39 25.64 3.15
CA GLN A 197 -8.21 26.99 3.71
C GLN A 197 -6.75 27.44 3.80
N ALA A 198 -5.82 26.55 4.18
CA ALA A 198 -4.40 26.89 4.20
C ALA A 198 -3.87 27.20 2.78
N GLY A 199 -4.36 26.44 1.79
CA GLY A 199 -4.03 26.59 0.38
C GLY A 199 -2.83 25.76 -0.06
N ALA A 200 -2.82 25.35 -1.33
CA ALA A 200 -1.71 24.63 -1.95
C ALA A 200 -0.39 25.42 -1.84
N GLY A 201 0.72 24.71 -1.65
CA GLY A 201 2.06 25.28 -1.47
C GLY A 201 2.32 25.90 -0.09
N THR A 202 1.44 25.67 0.89
CA THR A 202 1.65 26.14 2.28
C THR A 202 2.79 25.40 2.94
N LEU A 203 2.81 24.07 2.84
CA LEU A 203 3.95 23.23 3.19
C LEU A 203 4.79 22.97 1.93
N LYS A 204 6.10 22.84 2.14
CA LYS A 204 7.08 22.65 1.08
C LYS A 204 8.06 21.55 1.49
N ALA A 205 8.47 20.78 0.50
CA ALA A 205 9.55 19.82 0.66
C ALA A 205 10.92 20.53 0.59
N GLY A 206 11.92 19.96 1.26
CA GLY A 206 13.31 20.39 1.16
C GLY A 206 13.72 21.55 2.07
N GLU A 207 12.82 22.04 2.94
CA GLU A 207 13.13 23.08 3.94
C GLU A 207 12.50 22.77 5.31
N TRP A 208 13.12 23.30 6.37
CA TRP A 208 12.57 23.26 7.72
C TRP A 208 11.37 24.19 7.83
N MET A 209 10.28 23.68 8.38
CA MET A 209 9.05 24.44 8.60
C MET A 209 8.51 24.20 10.00
N HIS A 210 8.09 25.28 10.65
CA HIS A 210 7.39 25.24 11.92
C HIS A 210 5.91 24.97 11.67
N VAL A 211 5.32 24.01 12.40
CA VAL A 211 3.88 23.74 12.39
C VAL A 211 3.37 23.73 13.82
N ALA A 212 2.36 24.54 14.10
CA ALA A 212 1.71 24.59 15.40
C ALA A 212 0.18 24.54 15.29
N MET A 213 -0.45 23.90 16.27
CA MET A 213 -1.90 23.91 16.43
C MET A 213 -2.26 24.29 17.86
N THR A 214 -3.14 25.29 18.00
CA THR A 214 -3.76 25.64 19.29
C THR A 214 -5.15 25.04 19.37
N ASN A 215 -5.61 24.75 20.59
CA ASN A 215 -6.98 24.35 20.88
C ASN A 215 -7.43 24.99 22.20
N ASP A 216 -8.47 25.81 22.16
CA ASP A 216 -9.04 26.44 23.36
C ASP A 216 -10.25 25.66 23.95
N GLY A 217 -10.58 24.51 23.35
CA GLY A 217 -11.77 23.72 23.68
C GLY A 217 -13.04 24.14 22.92
N SER A 218 -13.00 25.23 22.14
CA SER A 218 -14.03 25.66 21.17
C SER A 218 -13.49 25.89 19.74
N THR A 219 -12.23 26.29 19.60
CA THR A 219 -11.59 26.72 18.37
C THR A 219 -10.21 26.11 18.28
N GLN A 220 -9.87 25.60 17.10
CA GLN A 220 -8.53 25.17 16.74
C GLN A 220 -7.94 26.08 15.66
N VAL A 221 -6.68 26.46 15.82
CA VAL A 221 -6.00 27.35 14.87
C VAL A 221 -4.66 26.74 14.46
N LEU A 222 -4.44 26.66 13.15
CA LEU A 222 -3.23 26.14 12.53
C LEU A 222 -2.31 27.28 12.17
N TYR A 223 -1.05 27.16 12.55
CA TYR A 223 0.02 28.08 12.21
C TYR A 223 1.12 27.34 11.44
N VAL A 224 1.67 28.01 10.43
CA VAL A 224 2.85 27.54 9.69
C VAL A 224 3.86 28.68 9.66
N ASN A 225 5.10 28.42 10.09
CA ASN A 225 6.15 29.43 10.23
C ASN A 225 5.72 30.65 11.05
N GLY A 226 4.96 30.42 12.12
CA GLY A 226 4.44 31.47 13.00
C GLY A 226 3.22 32.24 12.45
N ILE A 227 2.72 31.92 11.26
CA ILE A 227 1.62 32.63 10.59
C ILE A 227 0.37 31.76 10.59
N GLU A 228 -0.77 32.32 10.97
CA GLU A 228 -2.08 31.65 10.92
C GLU A 228 -2.46 31.25 9.48
N LYS A 229 -2.95 30.01 9.32
CA LYS A 229 -3.30 29.42 8.02
C LYS A 229 -4.74 28.91 7.94
N ALA A 230 -5.27 28.36 9.03
CA ALA A 230 -6.61 27.80 9.03
C ALA A 230 -7.22 27.84 10.42
N VAL A 231 -8.55 27.91 10.48
CA VAL A 231 -9.33 27.91 11.73
C VAL A 231 -10.42 26.86 11.62
N ASN A 232 -10.53 26.00 12.63
CA ASN A 232 -11.64 25.06 12.79
C ASN A 232 -12.43 25.41 14.05
N ASN A 233 -13.71 25.77 13.88
CA ASN A 233 -14.62 26.05 15.01
C ASN A 233 -15.39 24.80 15.46
N ASN A 234 -15.10 23.64 14.85
CA ASN A 234 -15.62 22.36 15.30
C ASN A 234 -14.53 21.71 16.15
N THR A 235 -14.77 21.60 17.44
CA THR A 235 -13.86 20.88 18.35
C THR A 235 -14.64 20.03 19.32
N HIS A 236 -13.97 19.02 19.84
CA HIS A 236 -14.42 18.19 20.93
C HIS A 236 -13.19 17.86 21.79
N LEU A 237 -13.37 17.76 23.12
CA LEU A 237 -12.32 17.32 24.03
C LEU A 237 -11.96 15.86 23.78
N LEU A 238 -10.74 15.43 24.13
CA LEU A 238 -10.15 14.21 23.59
C LEU A 238 -10.88 12.95 24.08
N ALA A 239 -11.69 12.32 23.23
CA ALA A 239 -12.36 11.05 23.52
C ALA A 239 -11.72 9.85 22.79
N ALA A 240 -10.52 10.00 22.23
CA ALA A 240 -9.85 8.94 21.49
C ALA A 240 -9.11 7.97 22.43
N ASP A 241 -9.51 6.69 22.44
CA ASP A 241 -8.78 5.61 23.12
C ASP A 241 -7.58 5.12 22.28
N LYS A 242 -6.92 6.06 21.61
CA LYS A 242 -5.78 5.83 20.73
C LYS A 242 -4.58 6.68 21.19
N PRO A 243 -3.35 6.23 20.92
CA PRO A 243 -2.18 6.99 21.34
C PRO A 243 -2.06 8.29 20.55
N PHE A 244 -1.45 9.31 21.17
CA PHE A 244 -0.96 10.49 20.47
C PHE A 244 0.34 10.11 19.75
N VAL A 245 0.39 10.36 18.44
CA VAL A 245 1.52 9.96 17.59
C VAL A 245 1.97 11.10 16.70
N ILE A 246 3.26 11.09 16.35
CA ILE A 246 3.89 12.00 15.39
C ILE A 246 4.19 11.20 14.12
N GLY A 247 3.81 11.78 12.99
CA GLY A 247 4.15 11.32 11.65
C GLY A 247 3.21 10.29 11.02
N ASN A 248 2.09 9.95 11.67
CA ASN A 248 1.07 9.06 11.09
C ASN A 248 -0.29 9.22 11.80
N SER A 249 -1.24 8.39 11.40
CA SER A 249 -2.45 8.05 12.14
C SER A 249 -2.27 6.79 12.98
N PRO A 250 -2.77 6.73 14.23
CA PRO A 250 -2.83 5.49 15.01
C PRO A 250 -3.95 4.52 14.54
N MET A 251 -4.71 4.87 13.50
CA MET A 251 -5.76 4.03 12.91
C MET A 251 -5.56 3.74 11.43
N TRP A 252 -5.24 4.75 10.62
CA TRP A 252 -5.02 4.61 9.18
C TRP A 252 -3.53 4.54 8.89
N THR A 253 -3.04 3.31 8.81
CA THR A 253 -1.60 3.01 8.82
C THR A 253 -0.84 3.58 7.62
N ASP A 254 -1.55 3.97 6.56
CA ASP A 254 -1.05 4.53 5.31
C ASP A 254 -1.03 6.07 5.26
N ARG A 255 -1.39 6.76 6.36
CA ARG A 255 -1.30 8.23 6.46
C ARG A 255 0.03 8.73 6.99
N VAL A 256 1.08 7.96 6.77
CA VAL A 256 2.44 8.24 7.23
C VAL A 256 3.05 9.40 6.43
N CYS A 257 3.75 10.31 7.11
CA CYS A 257 4.50 11.38 6.46
C CYS A 257 5.93 10.93 6.12
N ASN A 258 6.59 11.64 5.19
CA ASN A 258 8.02 11.47 4.94
C ASN A 258 8.79 12.68 5.49
N THR A 259 9.10 12.67 6.79
CA THR A 259 9.60 13.88 7.47
C THR A 259 10.65 13.59 8.51
N MET A 260 11.63 14.49 8.63
CA MET A 260 12.41 14.61 9.86
C MET A 260 11.68 15.55 10.81
N VAL A 261 11.63 15.22 12.10
CA VAL A 261 10.91 16.02 13.10
C VAL A 261 11.81 16.39 14.27
N ARG A 262 11.74 17.64 14.72
CA ARG A 262 12.42 18.11 15.93
C ARG A 262 11.57 19.10 16.71
N ASP A 263 12.04 19.47 17.90
CA ASP A 263 11.40 20.47 18.76
C ASP A 263 9.92 20.21 19.02
N LEU A 264 9.56 18.97 19.33
CA LEU A 264 8.20 18.61 19.72
C LEU A 264 7.87 19.20 21.08
N LYS A 265 6.93 20.14 21.10
CA LYS A 265 6.47 20.87 22.28
C LYS A 265 4.98 20.67 22.49
N VAL A 266 4.57 20.38 23.72
CA VAL A 266 3.15 20.42 24.13
C VAL A 266 3.03 21.34 25.33
N TRP A 267 2.20 22.37 25.18
CA TRP A 267 1.91 23.35 26.21
C TRP A 267 0.52 23.12 26.79
N LYS A 268 0.41 23.35 28.10
CA LYS A 268 -0.86 23.58 28.75
C LYS A 268 -1.36 25.00 28.41
N GLY A 269 -2.58 25.07 27.89
CA GLY A 269 -3.23 26.30 27.44
C GLY A 269 -2.85 26.75 26.03
N VAL A 270 -3.54 27.80 25.59
CA VAL A 270 -3.43 28.36 24.24
C VAL A 270 -2.31 29.40 24.20
N ARG A 271 -1.31 29.19 23.34
CA ARG A 271 -0.32 30.21 23.02
C ARG A 271 -0.93 31.21 22.04
N THR A 272 -0.66 32.50 22.24
CA THR A 272 -1.03 33.57 21.32
C THR A 272 -0.21 33.49 20.02
N ALA A 273 -0.70 34.09 18.93
CA ALA A 273 0.04 34.15 17.67
C ALA A 273 1.45 34.74 17.83
N GLN A 274 1.63 35.75 18.69
CA GLN A 274 2.96 36.30 18.99
C GLN A 274 3.85 35.29 19.72
N GLN A 275 3.32 34.60 20.73
CA GLN A 275 4.09 33.55 21.43
C GLN A 275 4.47 32.41 20.48
N ILE A 276 3.59 32.00 19.58
CA ILE A 276 3.88 31.01 18.53
C ILE A 276 5.02 31.50 17.62
N ALA A 277 4.96 32.76 17.18
CA ALA A 277 6.00 33.36 16.35
C ALA A 277 7.34 33.52 17.07
N ASP A 278 7.33 33.74 18.39
CA ASP A 278 8.53 33.84 19.22
C ASP A 278 9.12 32.46 19.55
N ASN A 279 8.27 31.47 19.84
CA ASN A 279 8.65 30.12 20.26
C ASN A 279 9.33 29.29 19.16
N LYS A 280 9.02 29.56 17.89
CA LYS A 280 9.51 28.75 16.77
C LYS A 280 11.04 28.77 16.63
N ASP A 281 11.69 29.89 16.99
CA ASP A 281 13.14 30.08 16.88
C ASP A 281 13.85 30.06 18.25
N ALA A 282 13.11 29.77 19.33
CA ALA A 282 13.62 29.89 20.69
C ALA A 282 14.24 28.59 21.20
N ASP A 283 15.44 28.70 21.79
CA ASP A 283 16.07 27.62 22.55
C ASP A 283 15.30 27.39 23.86
N MET A 284 14.66 26.22 23.97
CA MET A 284 13.90 25.82 25.16
C MET A 284 14.74 24.95 26.09
N LYS A 285 14.51 25.10 27.40
CA LYS A 285 15.17 24.32 28.47
C LYS A 285 14.28 23.22 29.03
N GLY A 286 12.96 23.28 28.81
CA GLY A 286 11.99 22.34 29.34
C GLY A 286 11.38 22.76 30.68
N ASP A 287 11.79 23.90 31.26
CA ASP A 287 11.26 24.45 32.51
C ASP A 287 10.38 25.70 32.31
N GLU A 288 10.02 26.01 31.06
CA GLU A 288 9.18 27.14 30.70
C GLU A 288 7.76 27.04 31.28
N ALA A 289 7.20 28.19 31.68
CA ALA A 289 5.87 28.24 32.28
C ALA A 289 4.78 27.70 31.32
N GLY A 290 4.16 26.59 31.73
CA GLY A 290 3.10 25.92 31.00
C GLY A 290 3.58 25.01 29.86
N LEU A 291 4.89 24.77 29.72
CA LEU A 291 5.40 23.70 28.88
C LEU A 291 5.26 22.39 29.64
N GLU A 292 4.49 21.45 29.11
CA GLU A 292 4.23 20.16 29.77
C GLU A 292 5.18 19.09 29.23
N MET A 293 5.41 19.05 27.92
CA MET A 293 6.24 18.04 27.28
C MET A 293 7.17 18.67 26.26
N TYR A 294 8.45 18.31 26.32
CA TYR A 294 9.45 18.80 25.36
C TYR A 294 10.44 17.72 24.95
N PHE A 295 10.44 17.38 23.66
CA PHE A 295 11.43 16.53 23.02
C PHE A 295 12.22 17.35 21.98
N PRO A 296 13.50 17.70 22.26
CA PRO A 296 14.35 18.36 21.28
C PRO A 296 14.54 17.53 20.00
N LEU A 297 14.70 16.20 20.14
CA LEU A 297 14.95 15.25 19.04
C LEU A 297 16.15 15.65 18.14
N VAL A 298 17.18 16.23 18.76
CA VAL A 298 18.41 16.65 18.08
C VAL A 298 19.54 15.64 18.24
N THR A 299 19.29 14.47 18.82
CA THR A 299 20.29 13.41 18.90
C THR A 299 19.70 12.01 18.87
N ASP A 300 20.50 11.00 18.55
CA ASP A 300 20.11 9.59 18.60
C ASP A 300 19.86 9.13 20.05
N LEU A 301 18.58 9.09 20.42
CA LEU A 301 18.09 8.62 21.71
C LEU A 301 17.69 7.12 21.70
N GLY A 302 17.98 6.40 20.60
CA GLY A 302 17.50 5.05 20.37
C GLY A 302 15.98 4.97 20.12
N ASP A 303 15.39 3.80 20.37
CA ASP A 303 13.99 3.50 20.02
C ASP A 303 12.99 3.87 21.12
N SER A 304 13.46 4.24 22.31
CA SER A 304 12.60 4.62 23.44
C SER A 304 13.34 5.61 24.33
N PHE A 305 12.72 6.76 24.58
CA PHE A 305 13.36 7.88 25.24
C PHE A 305 12.35 8.72 26.03
N THR A 306 12.84 9.58 26.91
CA THR A 306 12.02 10.42 27.79
C THR A 306 12.19 11.88 27.42
N ASP A 307 11.16 12.68 27.66
CA ASP A 307 11.20 14.13 27.46
C ASP A 307 12.16 14.79 28.46
N VAL A 308 12.48 16.07 28.24
CA VAL A 308 13.44 16.81 29.09
C VAL A 308 13.00 16.88 30.56
N SER A 309 11.68 16.88 30.83
CA SER A 309 11.16 16.91 32.20
C SER A 309 11.23 15.56 32.92
N GLY A 310 11.43 14.45 32.19
CA GLY A 310 11.43 13.09 32.75
C GLY A 310 10.03 12.48 32.95
N ASN A 311 8.96 13.17 32.53
CA ASN A 311 7.57 12.77 32.84
C ASN A 311 6.90 12.00 31.70
N TYR A 312 7.33 12.18 30.46
CA TYR A 312 6.69 11.59 29.27
C TYR A 312 7.70 10.78 28.48
N THR A 313 7.28 9.63 27.96
CA THR A 313 8.13 8.78 27.14
C THR A 313 7.65 8.75 25.70
N ALA A 314 8.57 8.66 24.76
CA ALA A 314 8.29 8.42 23.36
C ALA A 314 8.93 7.11 22.89
N LYS A 315 8.31 6.47 21.91
CA LYS A 315 8.78 5.22 21.31
C LYS A 315 8.72 5.29 19.78
N LEU A 316 9.77 4.86 19.11
CA LEU A 316 9.77 4.71 17.66
C LEU A 316 9.03 3.41 17.28
N ILE A 317 8.08 3.51 16.36
CA ILE A 317 7.34 2.38 15.78
C ILE A 317 7.55 2.41 14.27
N GLY A 318 7.83 1.25 13.66
CA GLY A 318 8.06 1.12 12.22
C GLY A 318 9.48 1.52 11.78
N ASP A 319 9.61 2.07 10.58
CA ASP A 319 10.89 2.42 9.95
C ASP A 319 11.26 3.88 10.22
N ILE A 320 11.90 4.12 11.37
CA ILE A 320 12.43 5.44 11.76
C ILE A 320 13.94 5.32 11.89
N GLN A 321 14.67 6.27 11.31
CA GLN A 321 16.12 6.30 11.36
C GLN A 321 16.61 7.64 11.87
N TRP A 322 17.62 7.63 12.73
CA TRP A 322 18.31 8.84 13.17
C TRP A 322 19.23 9.33 12.05
N GLN A 323 18.82 10.43 11.39
CA GLN A 323 19.55 11.08 10.33
C GLN A 323 20.51 12.13 10.92
N LEU A 324 21.76 12.17 10.47
CA LEU A 324 22.70 13.20 10.90
C LEU A 324 22.18 14.61 10.57
N ASP A 325 22.21 15.50 11.57
CA ASP A 325 21.76 16.88 11.37
C ASP A 325 22.61 17.59 10.29
N GLY A 326 21.97 18.46 9.52
CA GLY A 326 22.57 19.15 8.38
C GLY A 326 22.79 18.29 7.13
N THR A 327 22.44 17.00 7.16
CA THR A 327 22.49 16.12 5.97
C THR A 327 21.06 15.68 5.62
N PRO A 328 20.37 16.37 4.69
CA PRO A 328 19.03 15.97 4.25
C PRO A 328 19.03 14.52 3.75
N PRO A 329 18.03 13.70 4.11
CA PRO A 329 17.84 12.39 3.53
C PRO A 329 17.62 12.49 2.02
N GLU A 330 18.26 11.61 1.26
CA GLU A 330 17.99 11.43 -0.17
C GLU A 330 17.13 10.18 -0.38
N ILE A 331 16.03 10.33 -1.13
CA ILE A 331 15.22 9.18 -1.56
C ILE A 331 15.99 8.49 -2.69
N THR A 332 16.57 7.34 -2.37
CA THR A 332 17.19 6.45 -3.38
C THR A 332 16.23 5.30 -3.67
N LEU A 333 15.84 5.18 -4.94
CA LEU A 333 14.97 4.10 -5.42
C LEU A 333 15.81 2.99 -6.06
N ASP A 334 15.57 1.76 -5.65
CA ASP A 334 16.18 0.56 -6.23
C ASP A 334 15.33 0.05 -7.40
N TYR A 335 15.82 0.29 -8.61
CA TYR A 335 15.19 -0.18 -9.85
C TYR A 335 15.63 -1.58 -10.26
N THR A 336 16.50 -2.25 -9.49
CA THR A 336 17.00 -3.58 -9.83
C THR A 336 15.86 -4.57 -10.10
N PRO A 337 14.85 -4.71 -9.22
CA PRO A 337 13.76 -5.67 -9.45
C PRO A 337 12.96 -5.38 -10.73
N LEU A 338 12.69 -4.11 -11.01
CA LEU A 338 11.93 -3.71 -12.21
C LEU A 338 12.75 -3.90 -13.49
N ASN A 339 14.04 -3.58 -13.47
CA ASN A 339 14.93 -3.82 -14.60
C ASN A 339 15.05 -5.32 -14.88
N GLU A 340 15.16 -6.16 -13.85
CA GLU A 340 15.19 -7.62 -13.98
C GLU A 340 13.88 -8.15 -14.57
N ALA A 341 12.72 -7.68 -14.11
CA ALA A 341 11.41 -8.09 -14.65
C ALA A 341 11.21 -7.66 -16.11
N ILE A 342 11.67 -6.46 -16.49
CA ILE A 342 11.65 -6.00 -17.89
C ILE A 342 12.57 -6.88 -18.76
N ALA A 343 13.79 -7.15 -18.28
CA ALA A 343 14.72 -8.03 -18.99
C ALA A 343 14.19 -9.46 -19.14
N GLU A 344 13.48 -9.98 -18.12
CA GLU A 344 12.81 -11.26 -18.16
C GLU A 344 11.72 -11.29 -19.24
N LEU A 345 10.91 -10.23 -19.36
CA LEU A 345 9.91 -10.09 -20.43
C LEU A 345 10.57 -9.99 -21.82
N GLU A 346 11.67 -9.26 -21.96
CA GLU A 346 12.41 -9.17 -23.23
C GLU A 346 12.99 -10.52 -23.65
N ALA A 347 13.57 -11.27 -22.72
CA ALA A 347 14.07 -12.61 -22.95
C ALA A 347 12.93 -13.57 -23.32
N PHE A 348 11.84 -13.54 -22.56
CA PHE A 348 10.64 -14.35 -22.83
C PHE A 348 10.08 -14.05 -24.23
N LYS A 349 9.98 -12.77 -24.61
CA LYS A 349 9.53 -12.34 -25.95
C LYS A 349 10.38 -12.94 -27.07
N ALA A 350 11.70 -13.05 -26.87
CA ALA A 350 12.59 -13.62 -27.88
C ALA A 350 12.37 -15.12 -28.13
N ASP A 351 11.84 -15.84 -27.13
CA ASP A 351 11.49 -17.26 -27.22
C ASP A 351 10.07 -17.51 -27.75
N VAL A 352 9.23 -16.47 -27.82
CA VAL A 352 7.85 -16.57 -28.31
C VAL A 352 7.84 -16.67 -29.83
N THR A 353 7.27 -17.77 -30.34
CA THR A 353 6.86 -17.92 -31.73
C THR A 353 5.35 -17.90 -31.82
N GLU A 354 4.80 -16.91 -32.49
CA GLU A 354 3.35 -16.79 -32.70
C GLU A 354 2.85 -17.71 -33.80
N GLY A 355 1.63 -18.22 -33.63
CA GLY A 355 0.98 -19.08 -34.61
C GLY A 355 -0.47 -19.36 -34.25
N THR A 356 -1.08 -20.24 -35.04
CA THR A 356 -2.48 -20.66 -34.90
C THR A 356 -2.63 -22.16 -34.67
N ASN A 357 -1.51 -22.91 -34.62
CA ASN A 357 -1.53 -24.33 -34.32
C ASN A 357 -1.50 -24.56 -32.82
N ASP A 358 -1.96 -25.73 -32.40
CA ASP A 358 -2.03 -26.07 -30.98
C ASP A 358 -0.62 -26.11 -30.36
N GLY A 359 -0.48 -25.44 -29.20
CA GLY A 359 0.78 -25.25 -28.52
C GLY A 359 1.54 -23.98 -28.94
N ASP A 360 1.15 -23.31 -30.02
CA ASP A 360 1.74 -22.02 -30.40
C ASP A 360 1.32 -20.93 -29.40
N TYR A 361 2.09 -19.84 -29.34
CA TYR A 361 1.60 -18.61 -28.73
C TYR A 361 0.60 -17.94 -29.70
N PRO A 362 -0.55 -17.45 -29.24
CA PRO A 362 -1.51 -16.78 -30.11
C PRO A 362 -0.91 -15.53 -30.77
N VAL A 363 -1.34 -15.25 -32.01
CA VAL A 363 -0.98 -14.01 -32.72
C VAL A 363 -1.38 -12.79 -31.90
N GLY A 364 -0.45 -11.84 -31.71
CA GLY A 364 -0.64 -10.66 -30.86
C GLY A 364 -0.04 -10.78 -29.46
N THR A 365 0.46 -11.97 -29.07
CA THR A 365 1.19 -12.19 -27.82
C THR A 365 2.42 -11.29 -27.69
N ILE A 366 3.22 -11.14 -28.75
CA ILE A 366 4.42 -10.28 -28.79
C ILE A 366 4.03 -8.82 -28.59
N ALA A 367 2.98 -8.35 -29.27
CA ALA A 367 2.48 -6.98 -29.11
C ALA A 367 2.02 -6.71 -27.67
N TYR A 368 1.37 -7.69 -27.03
CA TYR A 368 1.01 -7.58 -25.61
C TYR A 368 2.22 -7.52 -24.69
N ILE A 369 3.28 -8.30 -24.96
CA ILE A 369 4.53 -8.22 -24.19
C ILE A 369 5.20 -6.85 -24.36
N ASP A 370 5.20 -6.29 -25.58
CA ASP A 370 5.73 -4.95 -25.84
C ASP A 370 4.99 -3.86 -25.04
N GLU A 371 3.66 -3.95 -24.93
CA GLU A 371 2.87 -3.05 -24.07
C GLU A 371 3.27 -3.17 -22.60
N LEU A 372 3.46 -4.40 -22.09
CA LEU A 372 3.91 -4.62 -20.70
C LEU A 372 5.31 -4.05 -20.44
N ILE A 373 6.24 -4.19 -21.39
CA ILE A 373 7.57 -3.60 -21.31
C ILE A 373 7.47 -2.07 -21.31
N ALA A 374 6.63 -1.49 -22.16
CA ALA A 374 6.39 -0.05 -22.17
C ALA A 374 5.83 0.45 -20.84
N GLU A 375 4.85 -0.26 -20.25
CA GLU A 375 4.34 0.06 -18.91
C GLU A 375 5.44 0.02 -17.83
N GLY A 376 6.34 -0.96 -17.90
CA GLY A 376 7.50 -1.06 -17.01
C GLY A 376 8.44 0.14 -17.13
N ASN A 377 8.76 0.54 -18.36
CA ASN A 377 9.60 1.71 -18.62
C ASN A 377 8.93 3.02 -18.18
N THR A 378 7.62 3.18 -18.39
CA THR A 378 6.85 4.33 -17.88
C THR A 378 6.85 4.36 -16.35
N ALA A 379 6.73 3.21 -15.67
CA ALA A 379 6.83 3.16 -14.22
C ALA A 379 8.22 3.57 -13.72
N LYS A 380 9.28 3.18 -14.43
CA LYS A 380 10.65 3.59 -14.11
C LYS A 380 10.88 5.11 -14.21
N GLU A 381 10.20 5.77 -15.14
CA GLU A 381 10.31 7.23 -15.32
C GLU A 381 9.52 8.04 -14.29
N ASN A 382 8.42 7.47 -13.78
CA ASN A 382 7.45 8.20 -12.95
C ASN A 382 7.40 7.78 -11.49
N ALA A 383 8.00 6.64 -11.13
CA ALA A 383 7.99 6.15 -9.75
C ALA A 383 8.70 7.15 -8.83
N ASN A 384 8.02 7.48 -7.75
CA ASN A 384 8.58 8.30 -6.67
C ASN A 384 8.78 7.48 -5.38
N ARG A 385 8.44 6.18 -5.40
CA ARG A 385 8.53 5.27 -4.25
C ARG A 385 8.92 3.85 -4.63
N GLN A 386 9.51 3.16 -3.66
CA GLN A 386 10.03 1.81 -3.84
C GLN A 386 8.92 0.76 -4.04
N ASP A 387 7.80 0.89 -3.33
CA ASP A 387 6.71 -0.08 -3.40
C ASP A 387 5.93 -0.04 -4.73
N GLU A 388 5.92 1.11 -5.41
CA GLU A 388 5.41 1.23 -6.79
C GLU A 388 6.29 0.45 -7.77
N ILE A 389 7.61 0.53 -7.60
CA ILE A 389 8.60 -0.19 -8.40
C ILE A 389 8.47 -1.69 -8.15
N ASP A 390 8.49 -2.12 -6.89
CA ASP A 390 8.39 -3.52 -6.49
C ASP A 390 7.04 -4.13 -6.91
N GLY A 391 5.96 -3.37 -6.78
CA GLY A 391 4.62 -3.74 -7.20
C GLY A 391 4.52 -3.91 -8.72
N LYS A 392 5.09 -2.98 -9.51
CA LYS A 392 5.14 -3.11 -10.97
C LYS A 392 6.02 -4.28 -11.40
N ALA A 393 7.19 -4.48 -10.79
CA ALA A 393 8.06 -5.62 -11.06
C ALA A 393 7.31 -6.96 -10.85
N SER A 394 6.66 -7.10 -9.69
CA SER A 394 5.84 -8.27 -9.36
C SER A 394 4.70 -8.49 -10.36
N GLN A 395 4.04 -7.39 -10.78
CA GLN A 395 2.99 -7.44 -11.79
C GLN A 395 3.53 -7.97 -13.12
N LEU A 396 4.65 -7.45 -13.62
CA LEU A 396 5.25 -7.86 -14.89
C LEU A 396 5.65 -9.34 -14.90
N THR A 397 6.34 -9.81 -13.87
CA THR A 397 6.71 -11.23 -13.75
C THR A 397 5.48 -12.15 -13.71
N SER A 398 4.40 -11.73 -13.03
CA SER A 398 3.14 -12.52 -13.02
C SER A 398 2.48 -12.65 -14.40
N LYS A 399 2.72 -11.70 -15.32
CA LYS A 399 2.17 -11.75 -16.67
C LYS A 399 2.80 -12.82 -17.54
N ILE A 400 4.08 -13.12 -17.35
CA ILE A 400 4.75 -14.24 -18.04
C ILE A 400 4.04 -15.56 -17.71
N VAL A 401 3.71 -15.79 -16.43
CA VAL A 401 2.96 -16.97 -15.97
C VAL A 401 1.57 -17.04 -16.64
N THR A 402 0.92 -15.89 -16.80
CA THR A 402 -0.39 -15.80 -17.46
C THR A 402 -0.27 -16.15 -18.94
N ILE A 403 0.68 -15.54 -19.66
CA ILE A 403 0.88 -15.76 -21.10
C ILE A 403 1.21 -17.23 -21.38
N ASN A 404 2.06 -17.87 -20.57
CA ASN A 404 2.37 -19.29 -20.68
C ASN A 404 1.16 -20.23 -20.53
N LYS A 405 0.09 -19.78 -19.88
CA LYS A 405 -1.17 -20.53 -19.78
C LYS A 405 -2.06 -20.33 -21.01
N MET A 406 -1.79 -19.35 -21.87
CA MET A 406 -2.64 -18.98 -23.01
C MET A 406 -2.14 -19.53 -24.35
N LEU A 407 -1.43 -20.68 -24.36
CA LEU A 407 -1.09 -21.35 -25.62
C LEU A 407 -2.36 -21.75 -26.38
N VAL A 408 -2.30 -21.59 -27.70
CA VAL A 408 -3.34 -21.97 -28.64
C VAL A 408 -3.74 -23.43 -28.39
N ALA A 409 -5.02 -23.65 -28.19
CA ALA A 409 -5.65 -24.94 -28.00
C ALA A 409 -7.15 -24.75 -28.23
N ASP A 410 -7.86 -25.84 -28.49
CA ASP A 410 -9.31 -25.82 -28.46
C ASP A 410 -9.80 -25.26 -27.11
N ALA A 411 -10.87 -24.47 -27.17
CA ALA A 411 -11.56 -23.95 -26.01
C ALA A 411 -13.06 -24.16 -26.19
N VAL A 412 -13.77 -24.28 -25.08
CA VAL A 412 -15.23 -24.31 -25.07
C VAL A 412 -15.76 -23.01 -24.48
N GLY A 413 -15.16 -21.88 -24.85
CA GLY A 413 -15.51 -20.54 -24.36
C GLY A 413 -14.56 -19.96 -23.33
N ILE A 414 -14.90 -18.74 -22.91
CA ILE A 414 -14.29 -18.06 -21.78
C ILE A 414 -15.04 -18.41 -20.49
N PHE A 415 -14.33 -18.43 -19.38
CA PHE A 415 -14.86 -18.70 -18.05
C PHE A 415 -14.73 -17.48 -17.15
N VAL A 416 -15.86 -17.05 -16.59
CA VAL A 416 -15.96 -15.98 -15.59
C VAL A 416 -16.19 -16.61 -14.23
N ASP A 417 -15.15 -16.60 -13.39
CA ASP A 417 -15.27 -17.07 -12.01
C ASP A 417 -15.78 -15.95 -11.13
N ARG A 418 -16.98 -16.11 -10.60
CA ARG A 418 -17.53 -15.08 -9.73
C ARG A 418 -16.74 -14.93 -8.42
N GLU A 419 -16.21 -16.03 -7.89
CA GLU A 419 -15.52 -16.03 -6.59
C GLU A 419 -14.11 -15.45 -6.69
N ASP A 420 -13.54 -15.39 -7.89
CA ASP A 420 -12.28 -14.69 -8.13
C ASP A 420 -12.52 -13.18 -8.25
N LYS A 421 -12.06 -12.41 -7.27
CA LYS A 421 -12.17 -10.94 -7.26
C LYS A 421 -11.51 -10.28 -8.47
N ASP A 422 -10.51 -10.93 -9.07
CA ASP A 422 -9.74 -10.39 -10.19
C ASP A 422 -10.38 -10.75 -11.53
N ALA A 423 -11.27 -11.76 -11.57
CA ALA A 423 -12.09 -12.07 -12.74
C ALA A 423 -13.17 -11.00 -12.91
N VAL A 424 -12.93 -10.11 -13.87
CA VAL A 424 -13.84 -9.04 -14.26
C VAL A 424 -14.72 -9.54 -15.40
N GLY A 425 -14.18 -9.78 -16.59
CA GLY A 425 -14.96 -10.16 -17.78
C GLY A 425 -14.14 -10.07 -19.06
N LEU A 426 -14.77 -10.33 -20.22
CA LEU A 426 -14.17 -9.99 -21.51
C LEU A 426 -14.57 -8.56 -21.85
N ARG A 427 -13.58 -7.67 -21.91
CA ARG A 427 -13.76 -6.30 -22.37
C ARG A 427 -13.69 -6.27 -23.90
N ILE A 428 -14.64 -5.63 -24.54
CA ILE A 428 -14.69 -5.46 -26.00
C ILE A 428 -14.63 -3.96 -26.32
N THR A 429 -13.69 -3.57 -27.19
CA THR A 429 -13.51 -2.17 -27.61
C THR A 429 -13.46 -2.05 -29.14
N PRO A 430 -13.99 -0.97 -29.73
CA PRO A 430 -14.77 0.09 -29.08
C PRO A 430 -16.17 -0.38 -28.62
N ASN A 431 -16.87 0.43 -27.84
CA ASN A 431 -18.30 0.21 -27.58
C ASN A 431 -19.10 0.29 -28.89
N TYR A 432 -20.15 -0.53 -28.99
CA TYR A 432 -21.15 -0.39 -30.05
C TYR A 432 -22.55 -0.31 -29.47
N THR A 433 -23.35 0.64 -29.99
CA THR A 433 -24.77 0.75 -29.67
C THR A 433 -25.58 0.88 -30.97
N PRO A 434 -26.39 -0.13 -31.35
CA PRO A 434 -27.19 -0.07 -32.57
C PRO A 434 -28.24 1.05 -32.49
N GLN A 435 -28.53 1.69 -33.62
CA GLN A 435 -29.55 2.75 -33.74
C GLN A 435 -30.72 2.36 -34.67
N GLY A 436 -30.80 1.08 -35.01
CA GLY A 436 -31.81 0.49 -35.88
C GLY A 436 -32.06 -0.96 -35.48
N ASP A 437 -32.36 -1.81 -36.46
CA ASP A 437 -32.52 -3.25 -36.22
C ASP A 437 -31.20 -3.85 -35.70
N TYR A 438 -31.28 -4.81 -34.79
CA TYR A 438 -30.10 -5.53 -34.34
C TYR A 438 -30.43 -6.91 -33.80
N THR A 439 -29.40 -7.76 -33.78
CA THR A 439 -29.42 -9.04 -33.08
C THR A 439 -28.14 -9.19 -32.26
N VAL A 440 -28.26 -9.56 -30.98
CA VAL A 440 -27.12 -10.01 -30.16
C VAL A 440 -27.38 -11.45 -29.78
N GLU A 441 -26.44 -12.34 -30.04
CA GLU A 441 -26.57 -13.75 -29.67
C GLU A 441 -25.25 -14.33 -29.19
N PHE A 442 -25.33 -15.33 -28.33
CA PHE A 442 -24.19 -16.04 -27.77
C PHE A 442 -24.63 -17.34 -27.12
N ASP A 443 -23.69 -18.27 -26.99
CA ASP A 443 -23.84 -19.45 -26.17
C ASP A 443 -23.38 -19.15 -24.74
N VAL A 444 -24.17 -19.57 -23.76
CA VAL A 444 -23.84 -19.42 -22.34
C VAL A 444 -24.08 -20.72 -21.58
N LYS A 445 -23.20 -21.00 -20.62
CA LYS A 445 -23.36 -22.08 -19.65
C LYS A 445 -23.21 -21.52 -18.25
N VAL A 446 -24.33 -21.36 -17.55
CA VAL A 446 -24.33 -20.85 -16.18
C VAL A 446 -23.81 -21.94 -15.24
N ARG A 447 -22.73 -21.68 -14.49
CA ARG A 447 -22.19 -22.60 -13.49
C ARG A 447 -23.02 -22.57 -12.22
N SER A 448 -23.34 -21.37 -11.74
CA SER A 448 -24.13 -21.14 -10.54
C SER A 448 -25.05 -19.94 -10.71
N LEU A 449 -26.25 -20.02 -10.13
CA LEU A 449 -27.16 -18.89 -9.92
C LEU A 449 -27.14 -18.41 -8.45
N PHE A 450 -26.41 -19.12 -7.58
CA PHE A 450 -26.35 -18.83 -6.15
C PHE A 450 -25.29 -17.76 -5.83
N GLY A 451 -25.58 -16.93 -4.83
CA GLY A 451 -24.65 -16.01 -4.17
C GLY A 451 -24.70 -14.57 -4.66
N TYR A 452 -25.58 -14.23 -5.63
CA TYR A 452 -25.43 -12.94 -6.30
C TYR A 452 -26.67 -12.15 -6.68
N GLY A 453 -27.86 -12.73 -6.61
CA GLY A 453 -29.11 -12.03 -6.97
C GLY A 453 -29.25 -11.74 -8.46
N THR A 454 -28.28 -11.10 -9.11
CA THR A 454 -28.23 -10.84 -10.56
C THR A 454 -26.83 -10.97 -11.13
N GLY A 455 -26.71 -11.60 -12.30
CA GLY A 455 -25.49 -11.67 -13.10
C GLY A 455 -25.77 -11.16 -14.52
N GLU A 456 -24.73 -10.83 -15.28
CA GLU A 456 -24.87 -10.29 -16.63
C GLU A 456 -24.09 -11.12 -17.64
N PHE A 457 -24.70 -11.40 -18.78
CA PHE A 457 -24.03 -12.09 -19.88
C PHE A 457 -23.40 -11.12 -20.87
N PHE A 458 -24.11 -10.03 -21.17
CA PHE A 458 -23.65 -8.96 -22.04
C PHE A 458 -24.15 -7.61 -21.53
N ASN A 459 -23.30 -6.58 -21.57
CA ASN A 459 -23.67 -5.21 -21.20
C ASN A 459 -22.80 -4.20 -21.95
N ASN A 460 -23.42 -3.17 -22.52
CA ASN A 460 -22.72 -2.05 -23.15
C ASN A 460 -22.91 -0.69 -22.44
N GLY A 461 -23.64 -0.65 -21.33
CA GLY A 461 -24.01 0.53 -20.57
C GLY A 461 -25.45 1.01 -20.79
N GLU A 462 -26.06 0.69 -21.93
CA GLU A 462 -27.41 1.15 -22.31
C GLU A 462 -28.36 0.00 -22.70
N TYR A 463 -27.82 -1.16 -23.10
CA TYR A 463 -28.58 -2.38 -23.24
C TYR A 463 -27.74 -3.63 -22.94
N GLY A 464 -28.41 -4.73 -22.61
CA GLY A 464 -27.73 -5.99 -22.32
C GLY A 464 -28.66 -7.10 -21.89
N VAL A 465 -28.09 -8.17 -21.30
CA VAL A 465 -28.82 -9.34 -20.81
C VAL A 465 -28.42 -9.67 -19.38
N TRP A 466 -29.40 -9.64 -18.48
CA TRP A 466 -29.27 -10.11 -17.10
C TRP A 466 -29.82 -11.52 -16.94
N VAL A 467 -29.25 -12.24 -15.98
CA VAL A 467 -29.83 -13.45 -15.41
C VAL A 467 -30.12 -13.24 -13.92
N TYR A 468 -31.31 -13.66 -13.50
CA TYR A 468 -31.72 -13.62 -12.10
C TYR A 468 -31.19 -14.84 -11.35
N GLY A 469 -30.39 -14.59 -10.32
CA GLY A 469 -29.90 -15.57 -9.36
C GLY A 469 -30.58 -15.43 -8.00
N TYR A 470 -30.01 -16.06 -6.98
CA TYR A 470 -30.53 -16.04 -5.62
C TYR A 470 -29.40 -16.01 -4.58
N GLN A 471 -29.67 -15.44 -3.39
CA GLN A 471 -28.67 -15.32 -2.32
C GLN A 471 -28.78 -16.40 -1.25
N GLU A 472 -29.96 -16.98 -1.07
CA GLU A 472 -30.20 -18.03 -0.07
C GLU A 472 -30.69 -19.29 -0.78
N LEU A 473 -30.06 -20.43 -0.45
CA LEU A 473 -30.39 -21.73 -1.05
C LEU A 473 -31.67 -22.29 -0.43
N THR A 474 -32.82 -21.79 -0.90
CA THR A 474 -34.16 -22.30 -0.59
C THR A 474 -34.85 -22.78 -1.86
N GLU A 475 -35.77 -23.73 -1.75
CA GLU A 475 -36.53 -24.24 -2.91
C GLU A 475 -37.27 -23.11 -3.64
N GLU A 476 -37.90 -22.21 -2.89
CA GLU A 476 -38.59 -21.03 -3.44
C GLU A 476 -37.66 -20.14 -4.27
N ASN A 477 -36.49 -19.81 -3.72
CA ASN A 477 -35.52 -18.95 -4.40
C ASN A 477 -34.93 -19.61 -5.65
N VAL A 478 -34.68 -20.91 -5.61
CA VAL A 478 -34.22 -21.68 -6.78
C VAL A 478 -35.28 -21.64 -7.87
N LEU A 479 -36.55 -21.91 -7.53
CA LEU A 479 -37.67 -21.90 -8.47
C LEU A 479 -37.99 -20.50 -9.03
N ALA A 480 -37.60 -19.43 -8.34
CA ALA A 480 -37.74 -18.04 -8.79
C ALA A 480 -36.55 -17.53 -9.61
N SER A 481 -35.47 -18.32 -9.74
CA SER A 481 -34.24 -17.93 -10.44
C SER A 481 -34.18 -18.43 -11.89
N GLY A 482 -33.15 -18.05 -12.64
CA GLY A 482 -32.91 -18.47 -14.01
C GLY A 482 -33.72 -17.70 -15.07
N GLY A 483 -34.53 -16.73 -14.66
CA GLY A 483 -35.17 -15.80 -15.59
C GLY A 483 -34.16 -14.81 -16.18
N LEU A 484 -34.45 -14.32 -17.38
CA LEU A 484 -33.64 -13.32 -18.08
C LEU A 484 -34.37 -11.98 -18.13
N TRP A 485 -33.59 -10.90 -18.18
CA TRP A 485 -34.10 -9.58 -18.55
C TRP A 485 -33.18 -8.95 -19.59
N ASN A 486 -33.74 -8.60 -20.74
CA ASN A 486 -33.10 -7.58 -21.57
C ASN A 486 -33.49 -6.22 -21.02
N PHE A 487 -32.51 -5.55 -20.42
CA PHE A 487 -32.64 -4.14 -20.09
C PHE A 487 -32.17 -3.34 -21.30
N THR A 488 -32.90 -2.28 -21.60
CA THR A 488 -32.61 -1.34 -22.67
C THR A 488 -33.07 0.04 -22.22
N ASN A 489 -32.20 1.04 -22.30
CA ASN A 489 -32.56 2.44 -22.11
C ASN A 489 -32.86 3.08 -23.48
N ALA A 490 -34.13 3.19 -23.83
CA ALA A 490 -34.60 3.77 -25.08
C ALA A 490 -35.29 5.14 -24.87
N GLY A 491 -34.84 5.92 -23.88
CA GLY A 491 -35.34 7.28 -23.59
C GLY A 491 -36.56 7.38 -22.68
N ASN A 492 -37.24 6.27 -22.37
CA ASN A 492 -38.35 6.20 -21.40
C ASN A 492 -37.98 5.37 -20.16
N GLY A 493 -36.73 5.50 -19.68
CA GLY A 493 -36.17 4.66 -18.62
C GLY A 493 -35.87 3.22 -19.08
N TRP A 494 -35.41 2.41 -18.13
CA TRP A 494 -35.03 1.01 -18.36
C TRP A 494 -36.26 0.13 -18.64
N GLN A 495 -36.25 -0.51 -19.79
CA GLN A 495 -37.37 -1.29 -20.33
C GLN A 495 -36.84 -2.52 -21.08
N GLY A 496 -37.74 -3.39 -21.52
CA GLY A 496 -37.40 -4.58 -22.32
C GLY A 496 -37.97 -5.89 -21.75
N PRO A 497 -37.90 -6.98 -22.55
CA PRO A 497 -38.57 -8.24 -22.27
C PRO A 497 -37.96 -8.98 -21.06
N LYS A 498 -38.83 -9.60 -20.25
CA LYS A 498 -38.46 -10.48 -19.13
C LYS A 498 -39.00 -11.87 -19.37
N THR A 499 -38.17 -12.89 -19.22
CA THR A 499 -38.60 -14.27 -19.34
C THR A 499 -39.13 -14.80 -18.00
N ASN A 500 -39.82 -15.93 -18.04
CA ASN A 500 -40.19 -16.65 -16.81
C ASN A 500 -38.94 -17.18 -16.08
N PRO A 501 -39.02 -17.43 -14.77
CA PRO A 501 -38.00 -18.22 -14.07
C PRO A 501 -37.75 -19.57 -14.73
N LEU A 502 -36.60 -20.17 -14.43
CA LEU A 502 -36.15 -21.50 -14.88
C LEU A 502 -35.88 -21.65 -16.39
N VAL A 503 -35.90 -20.54 -17.13
CA VAL A 503 -35.50 -20.53 -18.55
C VAL A 503 -34.03 -20.88 -18.70
N MET A 504 -33.16 -20.26 -17.90
CA MET A 504 -31.75 -20.64 -17.79
C MET A 504 -31.56 -21.77 -16.78
N LYS A 505 -30.81 -22.78 -17.19
CA LYS A 505 -30.48 -23.96 -16.40
C LYS A 505 -28.99 -24.00 -16.10
N THR A 506 -28.65 -24.31 -14.85
CA THR A 506 -27.26 -24.45 -14.44
C THR A 506 -26.65 -25.72 -15.04
N GLY A 507 -25.42 -25.62 -15.55
CA GLY A 507 -24.65 -26.77 -16.05
C GLY A 507 -24.97 -27.20 -17.49
N GLU A 508 -25.88 -26.50 -18.17
CA GLU A 508 -26.25 -26.74 -19.57
C GLU A 508 -25.73 -25.59 -20.45
N TRP A 509 -25.29 -25.91 -21.67
CA TRP A 509 -25.09 -24.89 -22.70
C TRP A 509 -26.45 -24.53 -23.27
N GLN A 510 -26.72 -23.24 -23.35
CA GLN A 510 -27.94 -22.71 -23.95
C GLN A 510 -27.58 -21.53 -24.85
N HIS A 511 -28.21 -21.50 -26.02
CA HIS A 511 -28.11 -20.37 -26.93
C HIS A 511 -29.07 -19.28 -26.46
N VAL A 512 -28.60 -18.04 -26.36
CA VAL A 512 -29.41 -16.88 -25.99
C VAL A 512 -29.30 -15.83 -27.09
N ALA A 513 -30.45 -15.35 -27.56
CA ALA A 513 -30.49 -14.26 -28.54
C ALA A 513 -31.48 -13.15 -28.17
N LEU A 514 -31.06 -11.91 -28.41
CA LEU A 514 -31.88 -10.73 -28.43
C LEU A 514 -32.11 -10.31 -29.87
N VAL A 515 -33.37 -10.19 -30.29
CA VAL A 515 -33.72 -9.66 -31.62
C VAL A 515 -34.54 -8.40 -31.45
N HIS A 516 -34.03 -7.28 -31.93
CA HIS A 516 -34.75 -6.01 -31.97
C HIS A 516 -35.09 -5.64 -33.41
N ASP A 517 -36.39 -5.54 -33.68
CA ASP A 517 -36.94 -5.00 -34.91
C ASP A 517 -37.43 -3.58 -34.64
N ASN A 518 -36.70 -2.60 -35.18
CA ASN A 518 -36.97 -1.18 -35.00
C ASN A 518 -38.16 -0.70 -35.85
N THR A 519 -38.51 -1.43 -36.90
CA THR A 519 -39.71 -1.15 -37.71
C THR A 519 -40.97 -1.61 -36.99
N ALA A 520 -40.96 -2.84 -36.46
CA ALA A 520 -42.04 -3.41 -35.66
C ALA A 520 -42.08 -2.84 -34.24
N ARG A 521 -40.99 -2.20 -33.77
CA ARG A 521 -40.80 -1.69 -32.42
C ARG A 521 -40.91 -2.78 -31.35
N THR A 522 -40.27 -3.92 -31.61
CA THR A 522 -40.29 -5.07 -30.70
C THR A 522 -38.88 -5.52 -30.37
N THR A 523 -38.65 -5.90 -29.11
CA THR A 523 -37.46 -6.67 -28.71
C THR A 523 -37.92 -8.02 -28.16
N LYS A 524 -37.25 -9.09 -28.61
CA LYS A 524 -37.54 -10.48 -28.22
C LYS A 524 -36.33 -11.15 -27.60
N ILE A 525 -36.56 -12.06 -26.67
CA ILE A 525 -35.56 -12.99 -26.12
C ILE A 525 -35.88 -14.39 -26.63
N PHE A 526 -34.88 -15.02 -27.23
CA PHE A 526 -34.90 -16.43 -27.59
C PHE A 526 -33.92 -17.20 -26.73
N VAL A 527 -34.31 -18.39 -26.28
CA VAL A 527 -33.42 -19.36 -25.63
C VAL A 527 -33.58 -20.70 -26.32
N ASP A 528 -32.48 -21.30 -26.77
CA ASP A 528 -32.45 -22.56 -27.53
C ASP A 528 -33.41 -22.54 -28.74
N GLY A 529 -33.48 -21.39 -29.43
CA GLY A 529 -34.34 -21.15 -30.58
C GLY A 529 -35.83 -20.92 -30.26
N VAL A 530 -36.23 -20.94 -28.99
CA VAL A 530 -37.62 -20.72 -28.53
C VAL A 530 -37.81 -19.27 -28.09
N GLU A 531 -38.86 -18.60 -28.58
CA GLU A 531 -39.22 -17.25 -28.10
C GLU A 531 -39.76 -17.33 -26.66
N GLU A 532 -39.00 -16.79 -25.70
CA GLU A 532 -39.33 -16.84 -24.27
C GLU A 532 -39.97 -15.55 -23.75
N ALA A 533 -39.72 -14.42 -24.42
CA ALA A 533 -40.32 -13.14 -24.07
C ALA A 533 -40.31 -12.15 -25.24
N VAL A 534 -41.29 -11.25 -25.25
CA VAL A 534 -41.40 -10.12 -26.16
C VAL A 534 -41.78 -8.85 -25.40
N PHE A 535 -41.23 -7.73 -25.82
CA PHE A 535 -41.63 -6.40 -25.37
C PHE A 535 -41.94 -5.54 -26.59
N GLU A 536 -43.14 -4.95 -26.59
CA GLU A 536 -43.65 -4.12 -27.68
C GLU A 536 -43.44 -2.64 -27.36
N ASP A 537 -43.56 -1.79 -28.39
CA ASP A 537 -43.43 -0.33 -28.32
C ASP A 537 -42.06 0.20 -27.86
N ILE A 538 -41.01 -0.60 -27.95
CA ILE A 538 -39.63 -0.22 -27.60
C ILE A 538 -38.88 0.32 -28.83
N GLY A 539 -38.10 1.39 -28.64
CA GLY A 539 -37.20 1.93 -29.67
C GLY A 539 -35.77 1.40 -29.54
N ALA A 540 -34.91 1.78 -30.49
CA ALA A 540 -33.48 1.53 -30.40
C ALA A 540 -32.87 2.08 -29.09
N PRO A 541 -31.82 1.43 -28.55
CA PRO A 541 -31.13 1.91 -27.35
C PRO A 541 -30.54 3.31 -27.56
N ASN A 542 -30.47 4.10 -26.49
CA ASN A 542 -29.67 5.32 -26.47
C ASN A 542 -28.20 4.97 -26.67
N VAL A 543 -27.45 5.82 -27.37
CA VAL A 543 -26.00 5.62 -27.56
C VAL A 543 -25.29 5.64 -26.22
N SER A 544 -24.53 4.58 -25.93
CA SER A 544 -23.77 4.47 -24.69
C SER A 544 -22.66 5.50 -24.60
N GLY A 545 -22.51 6.09 -23.41
CA GLY A 545 -21.35 6.89 -23.06
C GLY A 545 -20.11 6.08 -22.67
N TRP A 546 -20.22 4.74 -22.61
CA TRP A 546 -19.10 3.86 -22.26
C TRP A 546 -18.13 3.68 -23.43
N GLY A 547 -16.85 3.47 -23.13
CA GLY A 547 -15.82 3.20 -24.13
C GLY A 547 -15.74 1.73 -24.57
N GLU A 548 -16.42 0.83 -23.85
CA GLU A 548 -16.36 -0.61 -24.04
C GLU A 548 -17.70 -1.32 -23.84
N MET A 549 -17.81 -2.53 -24.38
CA MET A 549 -18.83 -3.53 -24.02
C MET A 549 -18.18 -4.63 -23.18
N TRP A 550 -19.01 -5.38 -22.46
CA TRP A 550 -18.57 -6.46 -21.59
C TRP A 550 -19.34 -7.75 -21.82
N LEU A 551 -18.61 -8.87 -21.81
CA LEU A 551 -19.20 -10.19 -21.63
C LEU A 551 -18.92 -10.72 -20.23
N GLY A 552 -19.98 -11.24 -19.60
CA GLY A 552 -19.97 -11.84 -18.28
C GLY A 552 -19.93 -10.88 -17.09
N ASN A 553 -19.97 -9.57 -17.33
CA ASN A 553 -19.87 -8.54 -16.29
C ASN A 553 -20.38 -7.17 -16.72
N GLY A 554 -20.60 -6.29 -15.74
CA GLY A 554 -21.07 -4.90 -15.87
C GLY A 554 -21.45 -4.36 -14.49
N TRP A 555 -22.74 -4.20 -14.22
CA TRP A 555 -23.29 -4.01 -12.87
C TRP A 555 -23.40 -5.29 -12.05
N GLY A 556 -23.32 -6.47 -12.68
CA GLY A 556 -23.36 -7.77 -12.02
C GLY A 556 -22.50 -8.82 -12.74
N LYS A 557 -21.64 -9.52 -11.99
CA LYS A 557 -20.77 -10.57 -12.55
C LYS A 557 -21.50 -11.90 -12.67
N MET A 558 -21.48 -12.56 -13.82
CA MET A 558 -22.01 -13.93 -13.91
C MET A 558 -21.04 -14.95 -13.29
N ASP A 559 -21.53 -16.18 -13.11
CA ASP A 559 -20.68 -17.33 -12.81
C ASP A 559 -20.89 -18.41 -13.87
N GLY A 560 -19.95 -18.57 -14.79
CA GLY A 560 -20.11 -19.52 -15.90
C GLY A 560 -19.28 -19.24 -17.13
N TYR A 561 -19.70 -19.81 -18.25
CA TYR A 561 -18.97 -19.81 -19.51
C TYR A 561 -19.75 -19.10 -20.62
N ILE A 562 -19.06 -18.41 -21.52
CA ILE A 562 -19.63 -17.78 -22.72
C ILE A 562 -18.79 -18.16 -23.94
N LYS A 563 -19.43 -18.43 -25.07
CA LYS A 563 -18.77 -18.55 -26.38
C LYS A 563 -19.67 -18.02 -27.50
N ASP A 564 -19.12 -17.96 -28.70
CA ASP A 564 -19.87 -17.71 -29.93
C ASP A 564 -20.68 -16.40 -29.90
N PHE A 565 -20.06 -15.34 -29.38
CA PHE A 565 -20.72 -14.05 -29.26
C PHE A 565 -20.75 -13.32 -30.60
N ARG A 566 -21.95 -12.92 -31.01
CA ARG A 566 -22.23 -12.28 -32.29
C ARG A 566 -23.09 -11.05 -32.09
N LEU A 567 -22.77 -10.01 -32.85
CA LEU A 567 -23.57 -8.80 -32.92
C LEU A 567 -23.86 -8.47 -34.37
N TRP A 568 -25.14 -8.26 -34.67
CA TRP A 568 -25.65 -7.98 -36.01
C TRP A 568 -26.40 -6.64 -36.05
N ASP A 569 -26.30 -5.95 -37.18
CA ASP A 569 -27.04 -4.71 -37.50
C ASP A 569 -28.35 -5.00 -38.26
N VAL A 570 -28.90 -6.20 -38.05
CA VAL A 570 -30.16 -6.67 -38.64
C VAL A 570 -30.97 -7.43 -37.60
N ALA A 571 -32.30 -7.34 -37.71
CA ALA A 571 -33.23 -8.20 -36.97
C ALA A 571 -33.26 -9.56 -37.69
N ARG A 572 -32.68 -10.59 -37.07
CA ARG A 572 -32.61 -11.92 -37.68
C ARG A 572 -33.88 -12.72 -37.43
N ASP A 573 -34.23 -13.56 -38.40
CA ASP A 573 -35.33 -14.50 -38.25
C ASP A 573 -34.97 -15.61 -37.25
N ALA A 574 -35.95 -16.08 -36.47
CA ALA A 574 -35.73 -17.10 -35.44
C ALA A 574 -35.11 -18.41 -35.97
N ALA A 575 -35.36 -18.75 -37.25
CA ALA A 575 -34.79 -19.93 -37.90
C ALA A 575 -33.31 -19.79 -38.26
N ASP A 576 -32.79 -18.56 -38.28
CA ASP A 576 -31.40 -18.26 -38.64
C ASP A 576 -30.51 -18.06 -37.39
N LEU A 577 -31.12 -17.93 -36.20
CA LEU A 577 -30.41 -17.86 -34.92
C LEU A 577 -29.63 -19.17 -34.68
N ASP A 578 -28.47 -19.07 -34.02
CA ASP A 578 -27.57 -20.20 -33.74
C ASP A 578 -27.04 -20.92 -34.99
N ALA A 579 -27.24 -20.36 -36.19
CA ALA A 579 -26.68 -20.94 -37.41
C ALA A 579 -25.14 -20.85 -37.42
N GLU A 580 -24.50 -21.83 -38.04
CA GLU A 580 -23.06 -21.81 -38.34
C GLU A 580 -22.73 -20.66 -39.31
N ILE A 581 -21.69 -19.87 -38.99
CA ILE A 581 -21.27 -18.68 -39.76
C ILE A 581 -19.77 -18.66 -40.01
N THR A 582 -19.33 -17.93 -41.03
CA THR A 582 -17.92 -17.76 -41.38
C THR A 582 -17.34 -16.40 -40.99
N GLY A 583 -18.16 -15.47 -40.48
CA GLY A 583 -17.74 -14.13 -40.06
C GLY A 583 -17.79 -13.07 -41.17
N THR A 584 -18.35 -13.40 -42.33
CA THR A 584 -18.42 -12.50 -43.51
C THR A 584 -19.87 -12.21 -43.93
N GLU A 585 -20.82 -12.62 -43.11
CA GLU A 585 -22.25 -12.52 -43.38
C GLU A 585 -22.69 -11.05 -43.45
N PRO A 586 -23.57 -10.69 -44.41
CA PRO A 586 -24.12 -9.34 -44.47
C PRO A 586 -24.83 -8.97 -43.17
N GLY A 587 -24.48 -7.80 -42.63
CA GLY A 587 -25.04 -7.29 -41.37
C GLY A 587 -24.37 -7.82 -40.11
N LEU A 588 -23.38 -8.72 -40.19
CA LEU A 588 -22.55 -9.08 -39.03
C LEU A 588 -21.58 -7.94 -38.72
N ASN A 589 -21.57 -7.48 -37.48
CA ASN A 589 -20.78 -6.34 -37.02
C ASN A 589 -19.63 -6.78 -36.11
N ALA A 590 -19.90 -7.68 -35.15
CA ALA A 590 -18.87 -8.27 -34.28
C ALA A 590 -19.03 -9.79 -34.20
N TYR A 591 -17.93 -10.53 -34.23
CA TYR A 591 -17.94 -11.98 -34.03
C TYR A 591 -16.74 -12.50 -33.25
N PHE A 592 -17.02 -13.05 -32.07
CA PHE A 592 -16.08 -13.72 -31.19
C PHE A 592 -16.47 -15.19 -31.01
N PRO A 593 -15.88 -16.12 -31.80
CA PRO A 593 -16.16 -17.55 -31.69
C PRO A 593 -15.84 -18.10 -30.29
N LEU A 594 -14.70 -17.69 -29.73
CA LEU A 594 -14.18 -18.14 -28.42
C LEU A 594 -14.07 -19.67 -28.27
N ASP A 595 -13.95 -20.38 -29.39
CA ASP A 595 -13.77 -21.83 -29.50
C ASP A 595 -12.28 -22.24 -29.56
N LYS A 596 -11.38 -21.25 -29.60
CA LYS A 596 -9.94 -21.44 -29.58
C LYS A 596 -9.26 -20.38 -28.74
N VAL A 597 -8.25 -20.79 -27.97
CA VAL A 597 -7.44 -19.87 -27.15
C VAL A 597 -6.74 -18.83 -28.04
N ALA A 598 -7.13 -17.56 -27.91
CA ALA A 598 -6.61 -16.45 -28.69
C ALA A 598 -5.69 -15.51 -27.90
N GLY A 599 -5.30 -15.88 -26.68
CA GLY A 599 -4.42 -15.08 -25.83
C GLY A 599 -5.19 -14.20 -24.84
N VAL A 600 -4.54 -13.16 -24.33
CA VAL A 600 -5.14 -12.17 -23.41
C VAL A 600 -5.82 -11.03 -24.18
N LYS A 601 -5.22 -10.60 -25.29
CA LYS A 601 -5.75 -9.59 -26.21
C LYS A 601 -5.82 -10.17 -27.61
N PHE A 602 -6.94 -9.97 -28.29
CA PHE A 602 -7.18 -10.52 -29.64
C PHE A 602 -8.20 -9.67 -30.39
N GLU A 603 -8.25 -9.84 -31.71
CA GLU A 603 -9.25 -9.21 -32.58
C GLU A 603 -10.43 -10.18 -32.80
N ASP A 604 -11.61 -9.61 -33.04
CA ASP A 604 -12.76 -10.38 -33.50
C ASP A 604 -12.61 -10.78 -34.97
N VAL A 605 -13.41 -11.74 -35.44
CA VAL A 605 -13.30 -12.28 -36.81
C VAL A 605 -13.60 -11.23 -37.88
N THR A 606 -14.43 -10.23 -37.58
CA THR A 606 -14.74 -9.14 -38.52
C THR A 606 -13.62 -8.11 -38.65
N GLY A 607 -12.69 -8.05 -37.68
CA GLY A 607 -11.60 -7.09 -37.59
C GLY A 607 -12.01 -5.70 -37.08
N ASN A 608 -13.23 -5.55 -36.58
CA ASN A 608 -13.78 -4.27 -36.10
C ASN A 608 -13.55 -4.04 -34.61
N TYR A 609 -13.41 -5.12 -33.83
CA TYR A 609 -13.37 -5.08 -32.37
C TYR A 609 -12.18 -5.83 -31.81
N LYS A 610 -11.76 -5.38 -30.62
CA LYS A 610 -10.69 -6.00 -29.83
C LYS A 610 -11.25 -6.53 -28.54
N GLY A 611 -10.97 -7.80 -28.26
CA GLY A 611 -11.22 -8.46 -26.99
C GLY A 611 -10.01 -8.36 -26.05
N GLU A 612 -10.25 -8.11 -24.78
CA GLU A 612 -9.26 -8.14 -23.72
C GLU A 612 -9.79 -8.90 -22.49
N MET A 613 -9.15 -10.00 -22.15
CA MET A 613 -9.47 -10.79 -20.97
C MET A 613 -9.02 -10.06 -19.70
N ARG A 614 -9.96 -9.74 -18.81
CA ARG A 614 -9.68 -9.10 -17.53
C ARG A 614 -9.90 -10.11 -16.40
N GLY A 615 -8.84 -10.84 -16.05
CA GLY A 615 -8.81 -11.85 -14.98
C GLY A 615 -9.69 -13.09 -15.18
N ILE A 616 -10.32 -13.20 -16.34
CA ILE A 616 -11.04 -14.41 -16.78
C ILE A 616 -10.08 -15.41 -17.43
N SER A 617 -10.55 -16.63 -17.67
CA SER A 617 -9.72 -17.71 -18.24
C SER A 617 -10.39 -18.38 -19.43
N TRP A 618 -9.60 -19.05 -20.27
CA TRP A 618 -10.12 -19.93 -21.31
C TRP A 618 -10.52 -21.28 -20.70
N ASN A 619 -11.66 -21.83 -21.11
CA ASN A 619 -12.06 -23.18 -20.74
C ASN A 619 -11.48 -24.17 -21.75
N LYS A 620 -10.28 -24.69 -21.46
CA LYS A 620 -9.54 -25.64 -22.31
C LYS A 620 -10.02 -27.08 -22.18
#